data_AF-A0A8J7C7Z7-F1
#
_entry.id   AF-A0A8J7C7Z7-F1
#
_cell.length_a   1.000
_cell.length_b   1.000
_cell.length_c   1.000
_cell.angle_alpha   90.00
_cell.angle_beta   90.00
_cell.angle_gamma   90.00
#
_symmetry.space_group_name_H-M   'P 1'
#
loop_
_entity.id
_entity.type
_entity.pdbx_description
1 polymer ?
#
loop_
_entity_poly.entity_id
_entity_poly.type
_entity_poly.pdbx_seq_one_letter_code
_entity_poly.pdbx_strand_id
1 'polypeptide(L)'
;MSYSDFKTLDKAINDLNLTLQESHNLFAQVTPIQPSERLKETLAETLELATNISTEKARSELIITPILLEVRRIFQSKIGYFSGISFNVDESRGLNGVCDFILSASENQLLITAPVITVVEAKDNDIKLGLGQCVAEMVAAQIFNERKGLLQTIYGVVSTGTLWKFLTLEAQILTIDRSEYFIARLEEILGILATPFRRS
;
A
#
# COMPACT_ATOMS: atom_id res chain seq x y z
N MET A 1 3.56 10.85 18.96
CA MET A 1 3.51 9.54 18.28
C MET A 1 3.56 9.78 16.78
N SER A 2 4.12 8.86 16.01
CA SER A 2 4.17 8.85 14.55
C SER A 2 3.64 7.52 14.01
N TYR A 3 3.50 7.37 12.69
CA TYR A 3 3.11 6.10 12.07
C TYR A 3 3.95 4.90 12.56
N SER A 4 5.26 5.10 12.72
CA SER A 4 6.17 4.05 13.21
C SER A 4 5.93 3.60 14.66
N ASP A 5 5.14 4.34 15.45
CA ASP A 5 4.77 3.96 16.82
C ASP A 5 3.63 2.93 16.85
N PHE A 6 2.92 2.74 15.74
CA PHE A 6 1.90 1.69 15.57
C PHE A 6 2.55 0.34 15.24
N LYS A 7 3.31 -0.21 16.19
CA LYS A 7 4.11 -1.44 16.02
C LYS A 7 3.30 -2.73 15.86
N THR A 8 2.03 -2.72 16.26
CA THR A 8 1.17 -3.90 16.20
C THR A 8 -0.20 -3.55 15.64
N LEU A 9 -0.82 -4.52 14.97
CA LEU A 9 -2.18 -4.40 14.47
C LEU A 9 -3.17 -4.12 15.62
N ASP A 10 -3.05 -4.83 16.74
CA ASP A 10 -3.91 -4.65 17.92
C ASP A 10 -3.87 -3.22 18.46
N LYS A 11 -2.67 -2.62 18.56
CA LYS A 11 -2.51 -1.22 18.97
C LYS A 11 -3.24 -0.29 18.01
N ALA A 12 -3.07 -0.46 16.69
CA ALA A 12 -3.72 0.37 15.70
C ALA A 12 -5.25 0.25 15.75
N ILE A 13 -5.79 -0.96 15.91
CA ILE A 13 -7.23 -1.20 16.04
C ILE A 13 -7.80 -0.49 17.28
N ASN A 14 -7.16 -0.68 18.43
CA ASN A 14 -7.65 -0.15 19.70
C ASN A 14 -7.53 1.39 19.76
N ASP A 15 -6.37 1.94 19.40
CA ASP A 15 -6.12 3.39 19.49
C ASP A 15 -6.91 4.19 18.44
N LEU A 16 -7.22 3.58 17.29
CA LEU A 16 -7.95 4.24 16.20
C LEU A 16 -9.44 3.86 16.15
N ASN A 17 -9.90 3.08 17.12
CA ASN A 17 -11.29 2.63 17.27
C ASN A 17 -11.85 1.99 16.00
N LEU A 18 -11.17 0.93 15.55
CA LEU A 18 -11.54 0.15 14.37
C LEU A 18 -12.18 -1.19 14.77
N THR A 19 -13.00 -1.73 13.87
CA THR A 19 -13.49 -3.11 13.94
C THR A 19 -12.77 -3.93 12.89
N LEU A 20 -12.05 -4.96 13.32
CA LEU A 20 -11.36 -5.88 12.42
C LEU A 20 -12.33 -6.93 11.87
N GLN A 21 -12.30 -7.10 10.56
CA GLN A 21 -12.90 -8.21 9.83
C GLN A 21 -11.83 -8.91 9.01
N GLU A 22 -12.04 -10.20 8.77
CA GLU A 22 -11.18 -11.00 7.92
C GLU A 22 -12.01 -11.62 6.80
N SER A 23 -11.48 -11.60 5.58
CA SER A 23 -12.13 -12.18 4.41
C SER A 23 -11.16 -13.08 3.66
N HIS A 24 -11.61 -14.24 3.19
CA HIS A 24 -10.80 -15.13 2.35
C HIS A 24 -10.81 -14.73 0.87
N ASN A 25 -11.71 -13.85 0.46
CA ASN A 25 -12.00 -13.54 -0.94
C ASN A 25 -12.18 -12.04 -1.17
N LEU A 26 -11.49 -11.20 -0.39
CA LEU A 26 -11.66 -9.75 -0.45
C LEU A 26 -11.48 -9.20 -1.88
N PHE A 27 -10.54 -9.79 -2.62
CA PHE A 27 -10.22 -9.42 -3.99
C PHE A 27 -10.49 -10.51 -5.04
N ALA A 28 -11.31 -11.53 -4.72
CA ALA A 28 -11.52 -12.68 -5.62
C ALA A 28 -12.16 -12.33 -6.98
N GLN A 29 -12.83 -11.17 -7.08
CA GLN A 29 -13.45 -10.68 -8.31
C GLN A 29 -12.56 -9.69 -9.09
N VAL A 30 -11.36 -9.41 -8.60
CA VAL A 30 -10.43 -8.50 -9.28
C VAL A 30 -9.87 -9.18 -10.52
N THR A 31 -10.07 -8.54 -11.68
CA THR A 31 -9.46 -9.00 -12.93
C THR A 31 -7.94 -8.77 -12.89
N PRO A 32 -7.12 -9.84 -13.04
CA PRO A 32 -5.66 -9.74 -13.12
C PRO A 32 -5.22 -8.82 -14.26
N ILE A 33 -4.03 -8.23 -14.12
CA ILE A 33 -3.42 -7.39 -15.16
C ILE A 33 -2.09 -8.00 -15.58
N GLN A 34 -1.94 -8.22 -16.88
CA GLN A 34 -0.68 -8.68 -17.47
C GLN A 34 0.42 -7.63 -17.25
N PRO A 35 1.56 -7.98 -16.63
CA PRO A 35 2.70 -7.08 -16.53
C PRO A 35 3.29 -6.83 -17.92
N SER A 36 3.77 -5.62 -18.17
CA SER A 36 4.56 -5.33 -19.36
C SER A 36 5.86 -6.13 -19.39
N GLU A 37 6.39 -6.37 -20.60
CA GLU A 37 7.69 -7.01 -20.78
C GLU A 37 8.79 -6.27 -20.01
N ARG A 38 8.73 -4.93 -19.96
CA ARG A 38 9.67 -4.12 -19.17
C ARG A 38 9.67 -4.50 -17.70
N LEU A 39 8.50 -4.68 -17.08
CA LEU A 39 8.44 -5.09 -15.68
C LEU A 39 8.95 -6.53 -15.51
N LYS A 40 8.59 -7.44 -16.42
CA LYS A 40 9.07 -8.83 -16.39
C LYS A 40 10.59 -8.92 -16.48
N GLU A 41 11.21 -8.22 -17.43
CA GLU A 41 12.66 -8.15 -17.60
C GLU A 41 13.34 -7.53 -16.37
N THR A 42 12.78 -6.43 -15.85
CA THR A 42 13.30 -5.78 -14.64
C THR A 42 13.31 -6.77 -13.47
N LEU A 43 12.17 -7.43 -13.18
CA LEU A 43 12.08 -8.36 -12.05
C LEU A 43 12.90 -9.63 -12.27
N ALA A 44 13.11 -10.08 -13.51
CA ALA A 44 13.99 -11.20 -13.80
C ALA A 44 15.46 -10.89 -13.43
N GLU A 45 15.88 -9.62 -13.57
CA GLU A 45 17.21 -9.16 -13.15
C GLU A 45 17.27 -8.90 -11.63
N THR A 46 16.26 -8.23 -11.09
CA THR A 46 16.39 -7.59 -9.78
C THR A 46 15.85 -8.42 -8.60
N LEU A 47 14.96 -9.39 -8.85
CA LEU A 47 14.29 -10.13 -7.78
C LEU A 47 15.28 -10.94 -6.93
N GLU A 48 16.11 -11.76 -7.56
CA GLU A 48 17.11 -12.58 -6.85
C GLU A 48 18.13 -11.69 -6.13
N LEU A 49 18.60 -10.64 -6.80
CA LEU A 49 19.53 -9.65 -6.23
C LEU A 49 18.97 -9.03 -4.95
N ALA A 50 17.73 -8.56 -4.97
CA ALA A 50 17.07 -7.96 -3.83
C ALA A 50 16.90 -8.95 -2.67
N THR A 51 16.52 -10.20 -2.98
CA THR A 51 16.37 -11.25 -1.95
C THR A 51 17.71 -11.65 -1.34
N ASN A 52 18.80 -11.66 -2.12
CA ASN A 52 20.14 -12.00 -1.64
C ASN A 52 20.76 -10.87 -0.79
N ILE A 53 20.51 -9.61 -1.15
CA ILE A 53 20.93 -8.46 -0.32
C ILE A 53 20.12 -8.43 0.99
N SER A 54 18.83 -8.77 0.92
CA SER A 54 17.91 -8.91 2.07
C SER A 54 17.82 -7.67 2.98
N THR A 55 18.04 -6.48 2.44
CA THR A 55 17.75 -5.22 3.15
C THR A 55 16.39 -4.67 2.74
N GLU A 56 15.78 -3.88 3.63
CA GLU A 56 14.54 -3.16 3.33
C GLU A 56 14.71 -2.30 2.06
N LYS A 57 15.77 -1.48 2.05
CA LYS A 57 16.08 -0.63 0.90
C LYS A 57 16.19 -1.38 -0.42
N ALA A 58 16.85 -2.54 -0.44
CA ALA A 58 16.94 -3.35 -1.65
C ALA A 58 15.57 -3.86 -2.11
N ARG A 59 14.70 -4.35 -1.21
CA ARG A 59 13.35 -4.82 -1.56
C ARG A 59 12.47 -3.68 -2.07
N SER A 60 12.53 -2.53 -1.40
CA SER A 60 11.85 -1.30 -1.80
C SER A 60 12.25 -0.82 -3.20
N GLU A 61 13.55 -0.70 -3.47
CA GLU A 61 14.06 -0.15 -4.73
C GLU A 61 13.98 -1.13 -5.90
N LEU A 62 14.22 -2.42 -5.65
CA LEU A 62 14.42 -3.42 -6.69
C LEU A 62 13.18 -4.28 -6.97
N ILE A 63 12.18 -4.30 -6.07
CA ILE A 63 10.94 -5.07 -6.26
C ILE A 63 9.70 -4.18 -6.17
N ILE A 64 9.48 -3.53 -5.03
CA ILE A 64 8.24 -2.79 -4.77
C ILE A 64 8.10 -1.59 -5.72
N THR A 65 9.16 -0.78 -5.84
CA THR A 65 9.18 0.39 -6.73
C THR A 65 8.86 0.04 -8.20
N PRO A 66 9.52 -0.93 -8.86
CA PRO A 66 9.17 -1.34 -10.23
C PRO A 66 7.69 -1.70 -10.42
N ILE A 67 7.08 -2.39 -9.46
CA ILE A 67 5.67 -2.81 -9.48
C ILE A 67 4.75 -1.60 -9.34
N LEU A 68 5.01 -0.70 -8.38
CA LEU A 68 4.22 0.52 -8.21
C LEU A 68 4.32 1.44 -9.45
N LEU A 69 5.51 1.54 -10.06
CA LEU A 69 5.69 2.27 -11.31
C LEU A 69 4.97 1.61 -12.50
N GLU A 70 4.76 0.29 -12.48
CA GLU A 70 3.92 -0.40 -13.47
C GLU A 70 2.45 0.00 -13.32
N VAL A 71 1.93 0.04 -12.10
CA VAL A 71 0.58 0.56 -11.83
C VAL A 71 0.45 1.97 -12.39
N ARG A 72 1.43 2.85 -12.12
CA ARG A 72 1.44 4.20 -12.70
C ARG A 72 1.44 4.20 -14.24
N ARG A 73 2.15 3.27 -14.89
CA ARG A 73 2.17 3.13 -16.36
C ARG A 73 0.83 2.65 -16.92
N ILE A 74 0.17 1.69 -16.25
CA ILE A 74 -1.16 1.17 -16.64
C ILE A 74 -2.17 2.32 -16.75
N PHE A 75 -2.08 3.31 -15.86
CA PHE A 75 -2.93 4.50 -15.87
C PHE A 75 -2.31 5.69 -16.61
N GLN A 76 -1.42 5.46 -17.58
CA GLN A 76 -0.87 6.51 -18.45
C GLN A 76 -0.28 7.70 -17.69
N SER A 77 0.42 7.45 -16.57
CA SER A 77 1.00 8.48 -15.71
C SER A 77 0.01 9.34 -14.91
N LYS A 78 -1.27 8.94 -14.84
CA LYS A 78 -2.33 9.63 -14.06
C LYS A 78 -2.35 9.32 -12.57
N ILE A 79 -1.33 8.62 -12.10
CA ILE A 79 -1.14 8.28 -10.70
C ILE A 79 0.14 8.96 -10.21
N GLY A 80 0.01 9.67 -9.09
CA GLY A 80 1.12 10.28 -8.38
C GLY A 80 1.82 9.19 -7.59
N TYR A 81 3.15 9.19 -7.64
CA TYR A 81 3.98 8.19 -6.97
C TYR A 81 4.92 8.91 -6.00
N PHE A 82 4.80 8.63 -4.72
CA PHE A 82 5.65 9.22 -3.69
C PHE A 82 6.33 8.11 -2.90
N SER A 83 7.62 8.27 -2.63
CA SER A 83 8.41 7.31 -1.85
C SER A 83 9.19 8.07 -0.79
N GLY A 84 9.14 7.58 0.46
CA GLY A 84 9.79 8.22 1.61
C GLY A 84 9.33 9.66 1.86
N ILE A 85 8.03 9.93 1.69
CA ILE A 85 7.44 11.27 1.79
C ILE A 85 6.77 11.48 3.15
N SER A 86 6.86 12.69 3.71
CA SER A 86 6.09 13.06 4.90
C SER A 86 4.60 13.21 4.57
N PHE A 87 3.75 12.60 5.39
CA PHE A 87 2.29 12.69 5.28
C PHE A 87 1.67 12.96 6.65
N ASN A 88 1.58 14.23 7.03
CA ASN A 88 1.14 14.66 8.36
C ASN A 88 -0.33 15.08 8.32
N VAL A 89 -1.23 14.22 8.81
CA VAL A 89 -2.67 14.43 8.71
C VAL A 89 -3.31 14.82 10.04
N ASP A 90 -2.94 14.15 11.13
CA ASP A 90 -3.44 14.42 12.48
C ASP A 90 -2.40 14.01 13.53
N GLU A 91 -1.56 14.97 13.90
CA GLU A 91 -0.49 14.76 14.89
C GLU A 91 -1.02 14.38 16.27
N SER A 92 -2.20 14.86 16.65
CA SER A 92 -2.80 14.59 17.96
C SER A 92 -3.13 13.11 18.16
N ARG A 93 -3.40 12.41 17.07
CA ARG A 93 -3.67 10.96 17.03
C ARG A 93 -2.46 10.13 16.61
N GLY A 94 -1.30 10.74 16.46
CA GLY A 94 -0.10 10.08 15.96
C GLY A 94 -0.11 9.76 14.46
N LEU A 95 -1.03 10.35 13.69
CA LEU A 95 -1.18 10.15 12.24
C LEU A 95 -0.30 11.13 11.47
N ASN A 96 1.01 10.98 11.65
CA ASN A 96 2.07 11.80 11.08
C ASN A 96 3.38 11.02 10.94
N GLY A 97 4.27 11.49 10.09
CA GLY A 97 5.56 10.85 9.82
C GLY A 97 5.78 10.58 8.35
N VAL A 98 6.83 9.82 8.07
CA VAL A 98 7.21 9.41 6.71
C VAL A 98 6.50 8.10 6.37
N CYS A 99 5.85 8.07 5.20
CA CYS A 99 5.31 6.85 4.62
C CYS A 99 6.32 6.26 3.62
N ASP A 100 6.41 4.94 3.55
CA ASP A 100 7.32 4.26 2.61
C ASP A 100 6.92 4.56 1.18
N PHE A 101 5.64 4.39 0.86
CA PHE A 101 5.07 4.74 -0.44
C PHE A 101 3.63 5.25 -0.33
N ILE A 102 3.31 6.23 -1.17
CA ILE A 102 1.95 6.73 -1.39
C ILE A 102 1.67 6.73 -2.89
N LEU A 103 0.50 6.21 -3.27
CA LEU A 103 -0.07 6.41 -4.59
C LEU A 103 -1.30 7.32 -4.49
N SER A 104 -1.40 8.32 -5.37
CA SER A 104 -2.57 9.19 -5.45
C SER A 104 -3.22 9.14 -6.83
N ALA A 105 -4.56 9.19 -6.92
CA ALA A 105 -5.26 9.27 -8.21
C ALA A 105 -5.22 10.69 -8.80
N SER A 106 -4.01 11.14 -9.14
CA SER A 106 -3.75 12.45 -9.71
C SER A 106 -2.42 12.43 -10.47
N GLU A 107 -2.32 13.23 -11.52
CA GLU A 107 -1.04 13.48 -12.22
C GLU A 107 -0.07 14.34 -11.39
N ASN A 108 -0.50 14.90 -10.25
CA ASN A 108 0.32 15.77 -9.42
C ASN A 108 1.45 15.00 -8.71
N GLN A 109 2.68 15.40 -9.01
CA GLN A 109 3.90 14.83 -8.41
C GLN A 109 4.59 15.77 -7.41
N LEU A 110 4.10 17.01 -7.28
CA LEU A 110 4.63 18.02 -6.36
C LEU A 110 3.92 17.97 -5.00
N LEU A 111 2.62 17.67 -5.01
CA LEU A 111 1.78 17.61 -3.83
C LEU A 111 0.95 16.34 -3.84
N ILE A 112 0.88 15.68 -2.69
CA ILE A 112 -0.05 14.58 -2.47
C ILE A 112 -1.47 15.13 -2.59
N THR A 113 -2.29 14.46 -3.40
CA THR A 113 -3.70 14.83 -3.64
C THR A 113 -4.58 13.62 -3.42
N ALA A 114 -5.84 13.87 -3.03
CA ALA A 114 -6.79 12.80 -2.80
C ALA A 114 -7.34 12.30 -4.16
N PRO A 115 -7.72 11.02 -4.26
CA PRO A 115 -7.62 9.99 -3.23
C PRO A 115 -6.23 9.35 -3.09
N VAL A 116 -5.86 9.03 -1.85
CA VAL A 116 -4.59 8.37 -1.46
C VAL A 116 -4.78 6.88 -1.15
N ILE A 117 -3.82 6.07 -1.59
CA ILE A 117 -3.57 4.68 -1.19
C ILE A 117 -2.20 4.63 -0.51
N THR A 118 -2.07 3.83 0.53
CA THR A 118 -0.84 3.68 1.31
C THR A 118 -0.24 2.30 1.07
N VAL A 119 1.09 2.25 0.89
CA VAL A 119 1.84 1.00 0.71
C VAL A 119 3.02 1.05 1.67
N VAL A 120 3.05 0.09 2.58
CA VAL A 120 4.07 -0.03 3.63
C VAL A 120 5.01 -1.18 3.30
N GLU A 121 6.30 -0.93 3.45
CA GLU A 121 7.30 -1.98 3.44
C GLU A 121 7.34 -2.67 4.81
N ALA A 122 7.17 -3.98 4.81
CA ALA A 122 7.33 -4.78 6.01
C ALA A 122 8.81 -4.93 6.38
N LYS A 123 9.11 -4.60 7.64
CA LYS A 123 10.43 -4.75 8.24
C LYS A 123 10.75 -6.21 8.53
N ASP A 124 12.04 -6.54 8.55
CA ASP A 124 12.56 -7.88 8.87
C ASP A 124 11.91 -9.04 8.08
N ASN A 125 11.38 -8.75 6.88
CA ASN A 125 10.63 -9.71 6.05
C ASN A 125 9.40 -10.34 6.77
N ASP A 126 8.82 -9.63 7.74
CA ASP A 126 7.62 -10.04 8.46
C ASP A 126 6.46 -9.05 8.20
N ILE A 127 5.49 -9.49 7.39
CA ILE A 127 4.27 -8.74 7.08
C ILE A 127 3.56 -8.24 8.34
N LYS A 128 3.58 -9.00 9.43
CA LYS A 128 2.85 -8.65 10.65
C LYS A 128 3.37 -7.35 11.27
N LEU A 129 4.66 -7.07 11.12
CA LEU A 129 5.29 -5.86 11.64
C LEU A 129 4.85 -4.59 10.89
N GLY A 130 4.43 -4.71 9.63
CA GLY A 130 3.95 -3.58 8.84
C GLY A 130 2.45 -3.29 9.00
N LEU A 131 1.66 -4.21 9.56
CA LEU A 131 0.20 -4.07 9.62
C LEU A 131 -0.27 -2.88 10.45
N GLY A 132 0.31 -2.68 11.64
CA GLY A 132 -0.10 -1.57 12.52
C GLY A 132 0.16 -0.20 11.87
N GLN A 133 1.35 -0.03 11.29
CA GLN A 133 1.72 1.18 10.56
C GLN A 133 0.81 1.40 9.35
N CYS A 134 0.58 0.37 8.53
CA CYS A 134 -0.29 0.47 7.36
C CYS A 134 -1.71 0.90 7.74
N VAL A 135 -2.27 0.35 8.81
CA VAL A 135 -3.61 0.72 9.29
C VAL A 135 -3.65 2.19 9.74
N ALA A 136 -2.63 2.67 10.43
CA ALA A 136 -2.55 4.08 10.82
C ALA A 136 -2.46 5.01 9.59
N GLU A 137 -1.64 4.65 8.60
CA GLU A 137 -1.54 5.37 7.33
C GLU A 137 -2.87 5.35 6.56
N MET A 138 -3.61 4.23 6.56
CA MET A 138 -4.94 4.13 5.93
C MET A 138 -5.95 5.06 6.61
N VAL A 139 -5.98 5.13 7.94
CA VAL A 139 -6.86 6.07 8.67
C VAL A 139 -6.48 7.52 8.36
N ALA A 140 -5.19 7.83 8.25
CA ALA A 140 -4.73 9.14 7.83
C ALA A 140 -5.18 9.47 6.38
N ALA A 141 -5.07 8.51 5.46
CA ALA A 141 -5.55 8.66 4.09
C ALA A 141 -7.07 8.86 4.05
N GLN A 142 -7.84 8.17 4.89
CA GLN A 142 -9.28 8.37 5.01
C GLN A 142 -9.61 9.81 5.40
N ILE A 143 -9.01 10.30 6.50
CA ILE A 143 -9.22 11.68 6.99
C ILE A 143 -8.79 12.70 5.92
N PHE A 144 -7.67 12.47 5.26
CA PHE A 144 -7.18 13.35 4.20
C PHE A 144 -8.14 13.42 3.01
N ASN A 145 -8.68 12.28 2.57
CA ASN A 145 -9.66 12.20 1.49
C ASN A 145 -11.01 12.83 1.90
N GLU A 146 -11.48 12.57 3.13
CA GLU A 146 -12.70 13.14 3.71
C GLU A 146 -12.64 14.68 3.76
N ARG A 147 -11.50 15.26 4.16
CA ARG A 147 -11.26 16.71 4.16
C ARG A 147 -11.34 17.33 2.75
N LYS A 148 -11.29 16.52 1.69
CA LYS A 148 -11.46 16.91 0.28
C LYS A 148 -12.84 16.55 -0.28
N GLY A 149 -13.76 16.07 0.57
CA GLY A 149 -15.12 15.69 0.17
C GLY A 149 -15.23 14.33 -0.50
N LEU A 150 -14.21 13.47 -0.38
CA LEU A 150 -14.19 12.14 -0.99
C LEU A 150 -14.43 11.07 0.09
N LEU A 151 -15.62 10.46 0.07
CA LEU A 151 -15.98 9.33 0.91
C LEU A 151 -15.87 8.05 0.09
N GLN A 152 -14.78 7.32 0.26
CA GLN A 152 -14.50 6.10 -0.48
C GLN A 152 -13.71 5.10 0.35
N THR A 153 -13.78 3.83 -0.02
CA THR A 153 -12.93 2.77 0.52
C THR A 153 -11.46 3.15 0.38
N ILE A 154 -10.71 3.08 1.48
CA ILE A 154 -9.26 3.21 1.48
C ILE A 154 -8.66 1.83 1.32
N TYR A 155 -7.63 1.75 0.48
CA TYR A 155 -6.89 0.52 0.25
C TYR A 155 -5.50 0.68 0.88
N GLY A 156 -5.03 -0.39 1.48
CA GLY A 156 -3.72 -0.46 2.10
C GLY A 156 -3.01 -1.74 1.72
N VAL A 157 -1.70 -1.66 1.69
CA VAL A 157 -0.83 -2.78 1.34
C VAL A 157 0.34 -2.85 2.30
N VAL A 158 0.65 -4.06 2.72
CA VAL A 158 1.93 -4.37 3.37
C VAL A 158 2.68 -5.36 2.48
N SER A 159 3.96 -5.11 2.24
CA SER A 159 4.77 -5.96 1.35
C SER A 159 6.19 -6.16 1.86
N THR A 160 6.71 -7.38 1.71
CA THR A 160 8.16 -7.66 1.84
C THR A 160 8.87 -7.67 0.46
N GLY A 161 8.20 -7.16 -0.57
CA GLY A 161 8.58 -7.33 -1.98
C GLY A 161 8.15 -8.70 -2.54
N THR A 162 8.46 -9.78 -1.84
CA THR A 162 8.14 -11.16 -2.27
C THR A 162 6.76 -11.65 -1.85
N LEU A 163 6.19 -11.08 -0.78
CA LEU A 163 4.86 -11.38 -0.28
C LEU A 163 4.08 -10.07 -0.10
N TRP A 164 2.81 -10.08 -0.49
CA TRP A 164 1.91 -8.93 -0.46
C TRP A 164 0.65 -9.28 0.34
N LYS A 165 0.26 -8.36 1.22
CA LYS A 165 -0.95 -8.43 2.04
C LYS A 165 -1.80 -7.19 1.79
N PHE A 166 -3.08 -7.39 1.52
CA PHE A 166 -3.99 -6.32 1.13
C PHE A 166 -5.08 -6.11 2.19
N LEU A 167 -5.44 -4.84 2.38
CA LEU A 167 -6.41 -4.39 3.36
C LEU A 167 -7.36 -3.37 2.71
N THR A 168 -8.59 -3.31 3.22
CA THR A 168 -9.52 -2.21 2.96
C THR A 168 -10.00 -1.59 4.26
N LEU A 169 -10.29 -0.29 4.22
CA LEU A 169 -10.90 0.45 5.33
C LEU A 169 -12.10 1.23 4.80
N GLU A 170 -13.26 0.99 5.40
CA GLU A 170 -14.51 1.70 5.13
C GLU A 170 -15.11 2.18 6.45
N ALA A 171 -15.16 3.49 6.64
CA ALA A 171 -15.47 4.10 7.94
C ALA A 171 -14.57 3.50 9.03
N GLN A 172 -15.13 2.69 9.94
CA GLN A 172 -14.37 2.06 11.02
C GLN A 172 -14.13 0.56 10.81
N ILE A 173 -14.52 0.01 9.67
CA ILE A 173 -14.39 -1.41 9.36
C ILE A 173 -13.09 -1.62 8.59
N LEU A 174 -12.10 -2.20 9.28
CA LEU A 174 -10.85 -2.66 8.68
C LEU A 174 -11.04 -4.11 8.23
N THR A 175 -10.89 -4.39 6.94
CA THR A 175 -10.92 -5.76 6.43
C THR A 175 -9.55 -6.18 5.94
N ILE A 176 -9.03 -7.30 6.45
CA ILE A 176 -7.77 -7.89 6.01
C ILE A 176 -8.08 -9.11 5.13
N ASP A 177 -7.49 -9.16 3.94
CA ASP A 177 -7.55 -10.36 3.12
C ASP A 177 -6.67 -11.46 3.75
N ARG A 178 -7.25 -12.61 4.04
CA ARG A 178 -6.52 -13.79 4.55
C ARG A 178 -5.63 -14.40 3.49
N SER A 179 -5.92 -14.20 2.21
CA SER A 179 -5.07 -14.65 1.11
C SER A 179 -3.66 -14.07 1.20
N GLU A 180 -2.68 -14.89 0.82
CA GLU A 180 -1.28 -14.49 0.67
C GLU A 180 -0.95 -14.40 -0.82
N TYR A 181 -0.42 -13.25 -1.23
CA TYR A 181 -0.10 -12.96 -2.63
C TYR A 181 1.41 -12.91 -2.78
N PHE A 182 1.99 -14.05 -3.16
CA PHE A 182 3.41 -14.13 -3.49
C PHE A 182 3.68 -13.42 -4.81
N ILE A 183 4.90 -12.92 -5.00
CA ILE A 183 5.33 -12.21 -6.21
C ILE A 183 5.15 -13.03 -7.49
N ALA A 184 5.13 -14.36 -7.40
CA ALA A 184 4.79 -15.25 -8.52
C ALA A 184 3.37 -15.02 -9.08
N ARG A 185 2.44 -14.47 -8.27
CA ARG A 185 1.08 -14.06 -8.64
C ARG A 185 1.04 -12.57 -9.04
N LEU A 186 2.05 -12.11 -9.78
CA LEU A 186 2.24 -10.69 -10.14
C LEU A 186 1.02 -10.08 -10.82
N GLU A 187 0.34 -10.83 -11.68
CA GLU A 187 -0.84 -10.32 -12.39
C GLU A 187 -1.99 -9.96 -11.45
N GLU A 188 -2.17 -10.77 -10.41
CA GLU A 188 -3.20 -10.54 -9.39
C GLU A 188 -2.81 -9.36 -8.51
N ILE A 189 -1.54 -9.27 -8.08
CA ILE A 189 -1.00 -8.13 -7.34
C ILE A 189 -1.24 -6.82 -8.11
N LEU A 190 -0.91 -6.79 -9.41
CA LEU A 190 -1.16 -5.62 -10.25
C LEU A 190 -2.65 -5.30 -10.39
N GLY A 191 -3.50 -6.33 -10.55
CA GLY A 191 -4.96 -6.16 -10.58
C GLY A 191 -5.49 -5.52 -9.30
N ILE A 192 -5.02 -5.97 -8.14
CA ILE A 192 -5.47 -5.46 -6.84
C ILE A 192 -4.97 -4.02 -6.64
N LEU A 193 -3.68 -3.76 -6.87
CA LEU A 193 -3.10 -2.41 -6.76
C LEU A 193 -3.77 -1.39 -7.70
N ALA A 194 -4.24 -1.83 -8.87
CA ALA A 194 -4.94 -0.98 -9.83
C ALA A 194 -6.41 -0.72 -9.47
N THR A 195 -7.02 -1.59 -8.65
CA THR A 195 -8.46 -1.54 -8.34
C THR A 195 -8.96 -0.17 -7.88
N PRO A 196 -8.26 0.55 -6.99
CA PRO A 196 -8.78 1.80 -6.46
C PRO A 196 -8.79 2.95 -7.48
N PHE A 197 -8.02 2.82 -8.56
CA PHE A 197 -7.90 3.81 -9.64
C PHE A 197 -8.80 3.51 -10.85
N ARG A 198 -9.45 2.34 -10.90
CA ARG A 198 -10.40 1.99 -11.97
C ARG A 198 -11.76 2.66 -11.81
N ARG A 199 -12.06 3.18 -10.62
CA ARG A 199 -13.36 3.77 -10.25
C ARG A 199 -13.33 5.30 -10.15
N SER A 200 -12.17 5.92 -10.39
CA SER A 200 -11.93 7.38 -10.31
C SER A 200 -12.07 8.05 -11.66
#